data_AF-A0A7S0EQJ6-F1
#
_entry.id   AF-A0A7S0EQJ6-F1
#
_cell.length_a   1.000
_cell.length_b   1.000
_cell.length_c   1.000
_cell.angle_alpha   90.00
_cell.angle_beta   90.00
_cell.angle_gamma   90.00
#
_symmetry.space_group_name_H-M   'P 1'
#
loop_
_entity.id
_entity.type
_entity.pdbx_description
1 polymer ?
#
loop_
_entity_poly.entity_id
_entity_poly.type
_entity_poly.pdbx_seq_one_letter_code
_entity_poly.pdbx_strand_id
1 'polypeptide(L)'
;KRGVDRITCVLCPVRHGPMKPTDDGRWAHIACMHFIPETTAGDHVLQEPITGLQEVPQARFNMSCLVCHSMDGACVQCDFIPSSKKNQKLRSKATISKHGACF
;
A
#
# COMPACT_ATOMS: atom_id res chain seq x y z
N LYS A 1 -6.22 10.56 26.62
CA LYS A 1 -6.81 9.93 25.41
C LYS A 1 -7.21 11.04 24.42
N ARG A 2 -6.27 11.65 23.70
CA ARG A 2 -6.51 12.72 22.73
C ARG A 2 -5.40 12.66 21.67
N GLY A 3 -5.75 12.48 20.39
CA GLY A 3 -4.88 12.88 19.27
C GLY A 3 -4.72 11.92 18.07
N VAL A 4 -4.93 10.61 18.23
CA VAL A 4 -4.51 9.62 17.20
C VAL A 4 -5.55 9.42 16.07
N ASP A 5 -6.77 9.95 16.20
CA ASP A 5 -7.86 9.69 15.24
C ASP A 5 -7.85 10.60 13.99
N ARG A 6 -6.87 11.52 13.87
CA ARG A 6 -6.76 12.45 12.72
C ARG A 6 -5.69 12.07 11.70
N ILE A 7 -4.85 11.10 12.01
CA ILE A 7 -3.75 10.68 11.13
C ILE A 7 -4.23 9.48 10.32
N THR A 8 -4.29 9.64 9.00
CA THR A 8 -4.73 8.60 8.06
C THR A 8 -3.59 8.26 7.10
N CYS A 9 -3.45 6.96 6.81
CA CYS A 9 -2.52 6.51 5.78
C CYS A 9 -2.97 6.97 4.39
N VAL A 10 -2.06 7.52 3.60
CA VAL A 10 -2.35 7.94 2.20
C VAL A 10 -2.38 6.77 1.21
N LEU A 11 -1.93 5.58 1.62
CA LEU A 11 -1.78 4.41 0.76
C LEU A 11 -2.87 3.35 0.98
N CYS A 12 -3.69 3.46 2.02
CA CYS A 12 -4.75 2.50 2.32
C CYS A 12 -5.84 3.09 3.24
N PRO A 13 -7.04 2.49 3.32
CA PRO A 13 -8.15 3.03 4.12
C PRO A 13 -8.09 2.63 5.61
N VAL A 14 -7.10 1.83 6.02
CA VAL A 14 -6.95 1.36 7.40
C VAL A 14 -6.55 2.53 8.31
N ARG A 15 -7.20 2.63 9.49
CA ARG A 15 -7.04 3.76 10.42
C ARG A 15 -6.06 3.50 11.57
N HIS A 16 -5.49 2.31 11.63
CA HIS A 16 -4.73 1.83 12.79
C HIS A 16 -3.51 1.05 12.32
N GLY A 17 -2.48 1.02 13.16
CA GLY A 17 -1.21 0.36 12.90
C GLY A 17 -0.03 1.33 12.91
N PRO A 18 1.20 0.82 12.78
CA PRO A 18 2.41 1.64 12.81
C PRO A 18 2.50 2.55 11.57
N MET A 19 2.57 3.86 11.79
CA MET A 19 2.69 4.88 10.75
C MET A 19 3.93 5.73 10.98
N LYS A 20 4.48 6.26 9.87
CA LYS A 20 5.58 7.22 9.87
C LYS A 20 5.20 8.42 8.99
N PRO A 21 5.75 9.62 9.27
CA PRO A 21 5.53 10.79 8.44
C PRO A 21 6.16 10.58 7.06
N THR A 22 5.55 11.20 6.06
CA THR A 22 6.07 11.23 4.69
C THR A 22 6.85 12.51 4.47
N ASP A 23 7.68 12.55 3.42
CA ASP A 23 8.45 13.74 3.02
C ASP A 23 7.58 14.95 2.65
N ASP A 24 6.33 14.71 2.25
CA ASP A 24 5.33 15.74 1.95
C ASP A 24 4.40 16.10 3.14
N GLY A 25 4.73 15.65 4.36
CA GLY A 25 4.01 16.01 5.58
C GLY A 25 2.70 15.25 5.82
N ARG A 26 2.41 14.23 4.99
CA ARG A 26 1.33 13.26 5.21
C ARG A 26 1.84 12.09 6.04
N TRP A 27 1.05 11.01 6.10
CA TRP A 27 1.37 9.81 6.87
C TRP A 27 1.11 8.56 6.04
N ALA A 28 1.95 7.56 6.22
CA ALA A 28 1.75 6.25 5.62
C ALA A 28 2.11 5.15 6.62
N HIS A 29 1.47 3.99 6.48
CA HIS A 29 1.88 2.82 7.26
C HIS A 29 3.27 2.36 6.82
N ILE A 30 4.09 1.92 7.77
CA ILE A 30 5.39 1.28 7.48
C ILE A 30 5.18 0.04 6.60
N ALA A 31 4.13 -0.73 6.92
CA ALA A 31 3.71 -1.84 6.08
C ALA A 31 3.31 -1.36 4.68
N CYS A 32 2.59 -0.23 4.54
CA CYS A 32 2.23 0.31 3.21
C CYS A 32 3.46 0.53 2.34
N MET A 33 4.47 1.21 2.89
CA MET A 33 5.75 1.45 2.23
C MET A 33 6.41 0.15 1.75
N HIS A 34 6.47 -0.88 2.61
CA HIS A 34 7.20 -2.11 2.29
C HIS A 34 6.66 -2.94 1.11
N PHE A 35 5.38 -2.81 0.75
CA PHE A 35 4.85 -3.56 -0.41
C PHE A 35 4.54 -2.68 -1.63
N ILE A 36 4.70 -1.36 -1.52
CA ILE A 36 4.59 -0.48 -2.68
C ILE A 36 6.03 -0.21 -3.11
N PRO A 37 6.51 -0.84 -4.20
CA PRO A 37 7.93 -0.85 -4.53
C PRO A 37 8.47 0.54 -4.87
N GLU A 38 7.61 1.48 -5.25
CA GLU A 38 7.99 2.86 -5.55
C GLU A 38 8.23 3.70 -4.27
N THR A 39 7.79 3.22 -3.10
CA THR A 39 7.99 3.92 -1.83
C THR A 39 9.16 3.34 -1.04
N THR A 40 9.90 4.19 -0.33
CA THR A 40 11.03 3.78 0.51
C THR A 40 11.12 4.64 1.78
N ALA A 41 12.01 4.28 2.69
CA ALA A 41 12.40 5.15 3.80
C ALA A 41 13.59 6.00 3.40
N GLY A 42 13.59 7.28 3.80
CA GLY A 42 14.77 8.15 3.67
C GLY A 42 15.94 7.68 4.54
N ASP A 43 15.66 7.28 5.78
CA ASP A 43 16.60 6.60 6.68
C ASP A 43 16.16 5.15 6.90
N HIS A 44 17.00 4.18 6.51
CA HIS A 44 16.68 2.75 6.65
C HIS A 44 16.77 2.21 8.09
N VAL A 45 17.42 2.92 9.01
CA VAL A 45 17.47 2.54 10.43
C VAL A 45 16.23 3.06 11.13
N LEU A 46 15.88 4.33 10.94
CA LEU A 46 14.72 4.96 11.59
C LEU A 46 13.40 4.69 10.88
N GLN A 47 13.47 4.22 9.63
CA GLN A 47 12.34 3.98 8.73
C GLN A 47 11.50 5.24 8.52
N GLU A 48 12.15 6.41 8.43
CA GLU A 48 11.48 7.70 8.23
C GLU A 48 12.40 8.73 7.53
N PRO A 49 11.82 9.76 6.88
CA PRO A 49 10.42 9.81 6.44
C PRO A 49 10.15 8.77 5.34
N ILE A 50 8.87 8.46 5.12
CA ILE A 50 8.47 7.67 3.95
C ILE A 50 8.54 8.59 2.72
N THR A 51 9.29 8.17 1.71
CA THR A 51 9.52 8.88 0.45
C THR A 51 9.02 8.05 -0.73
N GLY A 52 9.01 8.64 -1.93
CA GLY A 52 8.64 7.93 -3.16
C GLY A 52 7.13 7.89 -3.43
N LEU A 53 6.33 8.73 -2.75
CA LEU A 53 4.88 8.75 -2.92
C LEU A 53 4.42 9.33 -4.26
N GLN A 54 5.20 10.22 -4.87
CA GLN A 54 4.86 10.85 -6.15
C GLN A 54 5.15 9.92 -7.34
N GLU A 55 5.97 8.91 -7.10
CA GLU A 55 6.45 7.92 -8.03
C GLU A 55 5.49 6.73 -8.13
N VAL A 56 4.56 6.61 -7.18
CA VAL A 56 3.49 5.59 -7.17
C VAL A 56 2.57 5.83 -8.38
N PRO A 57 2.48 4.88 -9.33
CA PRO A 57 1.65 5.07 -10.52
C PRO A 57 0.16 5.22 -10.16
N GLN A 58 -0.53 6.16 -10.81
CA GLN A 58 -1.97 6.39 -10.62
C GLN A 58 -2.81 5.12 -10.84
N ALA A 59 -2.33 4.21 -11.70
CA ALA A 59 -2.94 2.91 -11.92
C ALA A 59 -3.14 2.11 -10.62
N ARG A 60 -2.25 2.24 -9.63
CA ARG A 60 -2.38 1.57 -8.33
C ARG A 60 -3.58 2.06 -7.52
N PHE A 61 -3.91 3.34 -7.62
CA PHE A 61 -5.07 3.95 -6.96
C PHE A 61 -6.39 3.70 -7.72
N ASN A 62 -6.30 3.42 -9.02
CA ASN A 62 -7.47 3.17 -9.87
C ASN A 62 -7.91 1.70 -9.86
N MET A 63 -7.38 0.87 -8.97
CA MET A 63 -7.76 -0.54 -8.82
C MET A 63 -8.65 -0.74 -7.59
N SER A 64 -9.67 -1.60 -7.73
CA SER A 64 -10.47 -2.08 -6.60
C SER A 64 -9.70 -3.17 -5.86
N CYS A 65 -9.65 -3.07 -4.54
CA CYS A 65 -9.09 -4.11 -3.67
C CYS A 65 -9.98 -5.36 -3.68
N LEU A 66 -9.42 -6.56 -3.84
CA LEU A 66 -10.19 -7.79 -3.71
C LEU A 66 -10.70 -8.10 -2.30
N VAL A 67 -10.08 -7.51 -1.28
CA VAL A 67 -10.42 -7.80 0.12
C VAL A 67 -11.48 -6.84 0.64
N CYS A 68 -11.29 -5.54 0.44
CA CYS A 68 -12.23 -4.52 0.93
C CYS A 68 -13.18 -3.99 -0.15
N HIS A 69 -13.01 -4.38 -1.42
CA HIS A 69 -13.84 -3.95 -2.56
C HIS A 69 -13.90 -2.43 -2.78
N SER A 70 -12.99 -1.67 -2.17
CA SER A 70 -12.86 -0.21 -2.33
C SER A 70 -11.63 0.15 -3.18
N MET A 71 -11.66 1.36 -3.75
CA MET A 71 -10.56 2.04 -4.45
C MET A 71 -9.84 3.07 -3.57
N ASP A 72 -10.10 3.06 -2.26
CA ASP A 72 -9.54 4.03 -1.29
C ASP A 72 -8.08 3.70 -0.90
N GLY A 73 -7.15 3.71 -1.86
CA GLY A 73 -5.72 3.53 -1.63
C GLY A 73 -4.98 2.88 -2.79
N ALA A 74 -3.67 2.67 -2.61
CA ALA A 74 -2.81 2.05 -3.63
C ALA A 74 -2.84 0.53 -3.50
N CYS A 75 -3.36 -0.15 -4.52
CA CYS A 75 -3.37 -1.61 -4.59
C CYS A 75 -2.03 -2.18 -5.03
N VAL A 76 -1.67 -3.34 -4.46
CA VAL A 76 -0.53 -4.16 -4.88
C VAL A 76 -1.05 -5.41 -5.57
N GLN A 77 -0.35 -5.85 -6.62
CA GLN A 77 -0.73 -7.02 -7.41
C GLN A 77 0.12 -8.22 -7.01
N CYS A 78 -0.46 -9.41 -7.14
CA CYS A 78 0.29 -10.64 -6.87
C CYS A 78 1.36 -10.85 -7.95
N ASP A 79 2.62 -10.92 -7.52
CA ASP A 79 3.76 -11.14 -8.41
C ASP A 79 3.93 -12.61 -8.83
N PHE A 80 3.16 -13.54 -8.25
CA PHE A 80 3.16 -14.95 -8.67
C PHE A 80 2.82 -15.06 -10.16
N ILE A 81 3.75 -15.62 -10.96
CA ILE A 81 3.53 -15.94 -12.38
C ILE A 81 2.99 -17.36 -12.46
N PRO A 82 1.69 -17.57 -12.73
CA PRO A 82 1.19 -18.92 -12.93
C PRO A 82 1.66 -19.48 -14.28
N SER A 83 2.06 -20.75 -14.28
CA SER A 83 2.46 -21.51 -15.48
C SER A 83 1.30 -21.84 -16.44
N SER A 84 0.05 -21.57 -16.06
CA SER A 84 -1.16 -21.91 -16.85
C SER A 84 -1.98 -20.68 -17.23
N LYS A 85 -2.35 -20.59 -18.52
CA LYS A 85 -3.09 -19.46 -19.11
C LYS A 85 -4.46 -19.18 -18.45
N LYS A 86 -5.10 -20.16 -17.79
CA LYS A 86 -6.36 -19.93 -17.05
C LYS A 86 -6.17 -19.04 -15.82
N ASN A 87 -4.98 -19.03 -15.23
CA ASN A 87 -4.65 -18.22 -14.05
C ASN A 87 -4.11 -16.83 -14.41
N GLN A 88 -3.86 -16.54 -15.69
CA GLN A 88 -3.44 -15.22 -16.16
C GLN A 88 -4.54 -14.16 -16.00
N LYS A 89 -5.82 -14.55 -16.10
CA LYS A 89 -6.98 -13.68 -15.80
C LYS A 89 -7.15 -13.41 -14.30
N LEU A 90 -6.57 -14.25 -13.44
CA LEU A 90 -6.57 -14.02 -12.00
C LEU A 90 -5.51 -12.98 -11.61
N ARG A 91 -4.35 -12.93 -12.29
CA ARG A 91 -3.32 -11.87 -12.11
C ARG A 91 -3.86 -10.45 -12.34
N SER A 92 -4.67 -10.25 -13.39
CA SER A 92 -5.27 -8.94 -13.68
C SER A 92 -6.44 -8.57 -12.77
N LYS A 93 -6.87 -9.49 -11.89
CA LYS A 93 -7.94 -9.29 -10.92
C LYS A 93 -7.48 -9.41 -9.47
N ALA A 94 -6.31 -10.00 -9.20
CA ALA A 94 -5.77 -10.27 -7.87
C ALA A 94 -4.94 -9.10 -7.34
N THR A 95 -5.67 -8.08 -6.90
CA THR A 95 -5.16 -6.90 -6.18
C THR A 95 -5.44 -7.07 -4.69
N ILE A 96 -4.40 -7.30 -3.90
CA ILE A 96 -4.54 -7.44 -2.45
C ILE A 96 -4.32 -6.04 -1.86
N SER A 97 -5.36 -5.37 -1.34
CA SER A 97 -5.15 -4.30 -0.36
C SER A 97 -5.20 -4.89 1.05
N LYS A 98 -4.23 -4.45 1.86
CA LYS A 98 -3.61 -5.16 2.97
C LYS A 98 -4.54 -5.42 4.17
N HIS A 99 -5.27 -6.52 4.13
CA HIS A 99 -5.50 -7.31 5.35
C HIS A 99 -4.43 -8.40 5.56
N GLY A 100 -3.25 -8.24 4.94
CA GLY A 100 -2.16 -9.22 4.97
C GLY A 100 -1.79 -9.64 3.56
N ALA A 101 -0.50 -9.67 3.27
CA ALA A 101 0.00 -10.45 2.16
C ALA A 101 -0.34 -11.92 2.43
N CYS A 102 -0.88 -12.64 1.45
CA CYS A 102 -0.76 -14.09 1.48
C CYS A 102 0.75 -14.40 1.44
N PHE A 103 1.29 -14.81 2.58
CA PHE A 103 2.39 -15.77 2.61
C PHE A 103 1.79 -17.17 2.42
#